data_AF-A0AAI8GNR1-F1
#
_entry.id   AF-A0AAI8GNR1-F1
#
_cell.length_a   1.000
_cell.length_b   1.000
_cell.length_c   1.000
_cell.angle_alpha   90.00
_cell.angle_beta   90.00
_cell.angle_gamma   90.00
#
_symmetry.space_group_name_H-M   'P 1'
#
loop_
_entity.id
_entity.type
_entity.pdbx_description
1 polymer ?
#
loop_
_entity_poly.entity_id
_entity_poly.type
_entity_poly.pdbx_seq_one_letter_code
_entity_poly.pdbx_strand_id
1 'polypeptide(L)' 'MLYFALLLYCLVGTIFLMESYLEGERDGGEWDIWRVVGLVLSLVWPLHLVICLLAVIWSRRVSPPVITPSH' A
#
# COMPACT_ATOMS: atom_id res chain seq x y z
N MET A 1 5.33 10.20 12.52
CA MET A 1 4.31 9.14 12.70
C MET A 1 3.89 8.50 11.39
N LEU A 2 3.39 9.26 10.40
CA LEU A 2 2.95 8.70 9.10
C LEU A 2 4.03 7.87 8.37
N TYR A 3 5.26 8.40 8.24
CA TYR A 3 6.35 7.70 7.56
C TYR A 3 6.76 6.38 8.22
N PHE A 4 6.69 6.31 9.55
CA PHE A 4 7.02 5.10 10.31
C PHE A 4 5.96 4.02 10.10
N ALA A 5 4.67 4.41 10.10
CA ALA A 5 3.58 3.52 9.74
C ALA A 5 3.72 3.01 8.29
N LEU A 6 4.15 3.88 7.36
CA LEU A 6 4.38 3.52 5.97
C LEU A 6 5.52 2.49 5.80
N LEU A 7 6.62 2.66 6.55
CA LEU A 7 7.75 1.73 6.53
C LEU A 7 7.39 0.36 7.10
N LEU A 8 6.72 0.32 8.26
CA LEU A 8 6.21 -0.92 8.84
C LEU A 8 5.26 -1.65 7.88
N TYR A 9 4.47 -0.88 7.16
CA TYR A 9 3.51 -1.44 6.21
C TYR A 9 4.17 -2.01 4.95
N CYS A 10 5.14 -1.29 4.37
CA CYS A 10 5.96 -1.83 3.28
C CYS A 10 6.76 -3.06 3.71
N LEU A 11 7.22 -3.11 4.96
CA LEU A 11 7.91 -4.26 5.52
C LEU A 11 6.98 -5.49 5.55
N VAL A 12 5.76 -5.33 6.08
CA VAL A 12 4.76 -6.40 6.11
C VAL A 12 4.40 -6.87 4.70
N GLY A 13 4.15 -5.93 3.78
CA GLY A 13 3.88 -6.25 2.37
C GLY A 13 5.01 -7.06 1.73
N THR A 14 6.26 -6.68 1.97
CA THR A 14 7.45 -7.39 1.45
C THR A 14 7.58 -8.79 2.06
N ILE A 15 7.26 -8.97 3.34
CA ILE A 15 7.29 -10.30 3.98
C ILE A 15 6.28 -11.24 3.34
N PHE A 16 5.03 -10.78 3.14
CA PHE A 16 4.00 -11.58 2.46
C PHE A 16 4.37 -11.89 1.01
N LEU A 17 4.98 -10.93 0.31
CA LEU A 17 5.49 -11.11 -1.05
C LEU A 17 6.58 -12.18 -1.09
N MET A 18 7.51 -12.12 -0.15
CA MET A 18 8.68 -13.00 -0.07
C MET A 18 8.28 -14.44 0.28
N GLU A 19 7.36 -14.64 1.22
CA GLU A 19 6.80 -15.97 1.54
C GLU A 19 6.07 -16.56 0.33
N SER A 20 5.24 -15.76 -0.35
CA SER A 20 4.52 -16.21 -1.56
C SER A 20 5.48 -16.62 -2.69
N TYR A 21 6.60 -15.89 -2.81
CA TYR A 21 7.65 -16.20 -3.77
C TYR A 21 8.43 -17.48 -3.40
N LEU A 22 8.83 -17.63 -2.13
CA LEU A 22 9.52 -18.81 -1.62
C LEU A 22 8.68 -20.09 -1.74
N GLU A 23 7.39 -19.98 -1.47
CA GLU A 23 6.42 -21.06 -1.68
C GLU A 23 6.35 -21.42 -3.18
N GLY A 24 6.32 -20.40 -4.05
CA GLY A 24 6.52 -20.49 -5.50
C GLY A 24 7.68 -21.36 -5.94
N GLU A 25 8.85 -21.09 -5.36
CA GLU A 25 10.10 -21.74 -5.72
C GLU A 25 10.20 -23.18 -5.16
N ARG A 26 9.58 -23.44 -3.99
CA ARG A 26 9.55 -24.79 -3.38
C ARG A 26 8.68 -25.80 -4.13
N ASP A 27 7.61 -25.38 -4.77
CA ASP A 27 6.72 -26.26 -5.55
C ASP A 27 7.16 -26.46 -7.01
N GLY A 28 8.42 -26.14 -7.34
CA GLY A 28 8.96 -26.36 -8.68
C GLY A 28 8.48 -25.34 -9.72
N GLY A 29 7.97 -24.18 -9.28
CA GLY A 29 7.67 -23.04 -10.15
C GLY A 29 6.25 -23.04 -10.75
N GLU A 30 5.39 -23.99 -10.39
CA GLU A 30 3.97 -23.90 -10.76
C GLU A 30 3.28 -22.81 -9.92
N TRP A 31 2.84 -21.76 -10.61
CA TRP A 31 2.09 -20.67 -10.00
C TRP A 31 0.60 -21.04 -9.95
N ASP A 32 0.12 -21.39 -8.76
CA ASP A 32 -1.31 -21.55 -8.51
C ASP A 32 -2.01 -20.16 -8.55
N ILE A 33 -3.21 -20.12 -9.13
CA ILE A 33 -4.09 -18.94 -9.14
C ILE A 33 -4.29 -18.40 -7.72
N TRP A 34 -4.35 -19.27 -6.70
CA TRP A 34 -4.47 -18.84 -5.31
C TRP A 34 -3.26 -18.03 -4.82
N ARG A 35 -2.04 -18.32 -5.30
CA ARG A 35 -0.85 -17.51 -5.01
C ARG A 35 -0.93 -16.14 -5.66
N VAL A 36 -1.37 -16.08 -6.93
CA VAL A 36 -1.58 -14.81 -7.63
C VAL A 36 -2.60 -13.95 -6.89
N VAL A 37 -3.69 -14.56 -6.43
CA VAL A 37 -4.74 -13.86 -5.67
C VAL A 37 -4.20 -13.33 -4.35
N GLY A 38 -3.40 -14.11 -3.60
CA GLY A 38 -2.73 -13.65 -2.38
C GLY A 38 -1.79 -12.46 -2.62
N LEU A 39 -1.02 -12.50 -3.70
CA LEU A 39 -0.17 -11.41 -4.18
C LEU A 39 -0.96 -10.15 -4.57
N VAL A 40 -2.06 -10.31 -5.30
CA VAL A 40 -2.89 -9.18 -5.71
C VAL A 40 -3.59 -8.57 -4.48
N LEU A 41 -4.11 -9.39 -3.57
CA LEU A 41 -4.74 -8.90 -2.33
C LEU A 41 -3.72 -8.19 -1.43
N SER A 42 -2.48 -8.66 -1.36
CA SER A 42 -1.43 -7.98 -0.59
C SER A 42 -1.10 -6.60 -1.15
N LEU A 43 -1.33 -6.37 -2.45
CA LEU A 43 -1.15 -5.09 -3.13
C LEU A 43 -2.36 -4.15 -3.03
N VAL A 44 -3.58 -4.67 -2.84
CA VAL A 44 -4.81 -3.83 -2.69
C VAL A 44 -4.66 -2.82 -1.56
N TRP A 45 -4.12 -3.29 -0.44
CA TRP A 45 -3.89 -2.57 0.80
C TRP A 45 -2.93 -1.36 0.62
N PRO A 46 -1.70 -1.53 0.11
CA PRO A 46 -0.80 -0.41 -0.19
C PRO A 46 -1.34 0.51 -1.29
N LEU A 47 -2.03 -0.02 -2.29
CA LEU A 47 -2.65 0.80 -3.33
C LEU A 47 -3.71 1.75 -2.73
N HIS A 48 -4.54 1.25 -1.81
CA HIS A 48 -5.57 2.03 -1.15
C HIS A 48 -4.96 3.20 -0.35
N LEU A 49 -3.85 2.97 0.35
CA LEU A 49 -3.15 4.03 1.08
C LEU A 49 -2.50 5.06 0.15
N VAL A 50 -1.90 4.65 -0.96
CA VAL A 50 -1.36 5.58 -1.96
C VAL A 50 -2.48 6.45 -2.53
N ILE A 51 -3.64 5.86 -2.83
CA ILE A 51 -4.82 6.60 -3.28
C ILE A 51 -5.28 7.60 -2.21
N CYS A 52 -5.37 7.19 -0.95
CA CYS A 52 -5.71 8.08 0.16
C CYS A 52 -4.70 9.23 0.30
N LEU A 53 -3.40 8.95 0.19
CA LEU A 53 -2.35 9.96 0.27
C LEU A 53 -2.46 10.97 -0.89
N LEU A 54 -2.64 10.46 -2.11
CA LEU A 54 -2.84 11.30 -3.29
C LEU A 54 -4.11 12.15 -3.17
N ALA A 55 -5.21 11.58 -2.66
CA ALA A 55 -6.45 12.31 -2.41
C ALA A 55 -6.25 13.44 -1.39
N VAL A 56 -5.49 13.21 -0.32
CA VAL A 56 -5.15 14.24 0.68
C VAL A 56 -4.23 15.32 0.10
N ILE A 57 -3.22 14.93 -0.68
CA ILE A 57 -2.34 15.89 -1.35
C ILE A 57 -3.14 16.74 -2.33
N TRP A 58 -4.03 16.11 -3.08
CA TRP A 58 -4.83 16.79 -4.08
C TRP A 58 -5.86 17.73 -3.44
N SER A 59 -6.54 17.30 -2.37
CA SER A 59 -7.47 18.16 -1.63
C SER A 59 -6.77 19.39 -1.04
N ARG A 60 -5.54 19.24 -0.53
CA ARG A 60 -4.72 20.37 -0.06
C ARG A 60 -4.27 21.32 -1.17
N ARG A 61 -4.13 20.83 -2.41
CA ARG A 61 -3.81 21.68 -3.57
C ARG A 61 -5.03 22.42 -4.11
N VAL A 62 -6.21 21.81 -4.01
CA VAL A 62 -7.48 22.38 -4.51
C VAL A 62 -8.08 23.37 -3.51
N SER A 63 -7.91 23.15 -2.21
CA SER A 63 -8.35 24.09 -1.17
C SER A 63 -7.20 25.01 -0.74
N PRO A 64 -7.10 26.26 -1.26
CA PRO A 64 -6.19 27.24 -0.68
C PRO A 64 -6.54 27.48 0.80
N PRO A 65 -5.58 27.91 1.64
CA PRO A 65 -5.86 28.18 3.05
C PRO A 65 -7.00 29.20 3.14
N VAL A 66 -8.12 28.80 3.75
CA VAL A 66 -9.19 29.73 4.10
C VAL A 66 -8.62 30.66 5.17
N ILE A 67 -8.27 31.88 4.75
CA ILE A 67 -7.92 32.96 5.65
C ILE A 67 -9.23 33.33 6.35
N THR A 68 -9.49 32.74 7.52
CA THR A 68 -10.56 33.20 8.39
C THR A 68 -10.16 34.58 8.92
N PRO A 69 -10.94 35.64 8.63
CA PRO A 69 -10.66 36.94 9.23
C PRO A 69 -10.89 36.83 10.74
N SER A 70 -9.85 37.15 11.51
CA SER A 70 -9.94 37.32 12.95
C SER A 70 -10.87 38.50 13.24
N HIS A 71 -12.04 38.22 13.80
CA HIS A 71 -12.95 39.19 14.39
C HIS A 71 -12.75 39.24 15.91
#